data_AF-A0A1B9GLM6-F1
#
_entry.id   AF-A0A1B9GLM6-F1
#
_cell.length_a   1.000
_cell.length_b   1.000
_cell.length_c   1.000
_cell.angle_alpha   90.00
_cell.angle_beta   90.00
_cell.angle_gamma   90.00
#
_symmetry.space_group_name_H-M   'P 1'
#
loop_
_entity.id
_entity.type
_entity.pdbx_description
1 polymer ?
#
loop_
_entity_poly.entity_id
_entity_poly.type
_entity_poly.pdbx_seq_one_letter_code
_entity_poly.pdbx_strand_id
1 'polypeptide(L)'
;MSTDASANSSPGPAGIEIPLVLAQDPVFRGLGGLSPFLDPRRLPSVPPASALESVRAYISFRAHAQPQPSAALVAAACELESALIEARRGNDETILGILTRIEQRMTRMEQRIETGFEAVETRFGALEDAAAKLNQKIDQHGWRRDEYEARAGPSTRANQLRHQGKQHWLPVPSHLSGQTVPVGLEKPIKSITDIKNLSPAHFIRWRELYGIGELADDFDSRQ
;
A
#
# COMPACT_ATOMS: atom_id res chain seq x y z
N MET A 1 0.27 45.88 -58.07
CA MET A 1 0.40 44.58 -57.36
C MET A 1 -0.12 44.79 -55.96
N SER A 2 -1.39 44.43 -55.78
CA SER A 2 -2.08 44.50 -54.50
C SER A 2 -1.73 43.26 -53.69
N THR A 3 -1.21 43.43 -52.49
CA THR A 3 -1.21 42.37 -51.48
C THR A 3 -2.03 42.90 -50.31
N ASP A 4 -3.30 42.53 -50.33
CA ASP A 4 -4.23 42.75 -49.22
C ASP A 4 -3.68 42.06 -47.97
N ALA A 5 -3.46 42.88 -46.95
CA ALA A 5 -3.35 42.43 -45.58
C ALA A 5 -4.74 41.98 -45.13
N SER A 6 -5.08 40.71 -45.38
CA SER A 6 -6.22 40.08 -44.73
C SER A 6 -5.91 39.94 -43.25
N ALA A 7 -6.39 40.92 -42.49
CA ALA A 7 -6.42 40.92 -41.05
C ALA A 7 -7.14 39.65 -40.57
N ASN A 8 -6.43 38.90 -39.74
CA ASN A 8 -6.96 37.86 -38.87
C ASN A 8 -7.94 38.51 -37.87
N SER A 9 -9.18 38.77 -38.29
CA SER A 9 -10.27 39.10 -37.38
C SER A 9 -10.79 37.80 -36.78
N SER A 10 -10.21 37.42 -35.65
CA SER A 10 -10.77 36.45 -34.72
C SER A 10 -12.25 36.81 -34.47
N PRO A 11 -13.22 35.91 -34.73
CA PRO A 11 -14.60 36.19 -34.34
C PRO A 11 -14.62 36.21 -32.81
N GLY A 12 -14.77 37.41 -32.23
CA GLY A 12 -15.04 37.55 -30.81
C GLY A 12 -16.29 36.74 -30.43
N PRO A 13 -16.45 36.35 -29.15
CA PRO A 13 -17.57 35.53 -28.71
C PRO A 13 -18.88 36.15 -29.20
N ALA A 14 -19.74 35.32 -29.81
CA ALA A 14 -21.04 35.72 -30.35
C ALA A 14 -21.91 36.32 -29.23
N GLY A 15 -21.83 37.64 -29.06
CA GLY A 15 -22.63 38.40 -28.11
C GLY A 15 -23.99 38.77 -28.71
N ILE A 16 -24.96 39.04 -27.85
CA ILE A 16 -26.27 39.51 -28.27
C ILE A 16 -26.15 40.99 -28.61
N GLU A 17 -26.46 41.37 -29.85
CA GLU A 17 -26.37 42.75 -30.30
C GLU A 17 -27.56 43.57 -29.78
N ILE A 18 -27.29 44.77 -29.29
CA ILE A 18 -28.31 45.72 -28.85
C ILE A 18 -28.76 46.53 -30.08
N PRO A 19 -30.05 46.48 -30.47
CA PRO A 19 -30.58 47.26 -31.58
C PRO A 19 -30.26 48.76 -31.46
N LEU A 20 -29.83 49.37 -32.55
CA LEU A 20 -29.45 50.79 -32.59
C LEU A 20 -30.60 51.72 -32.16
N VAL A 21 -31.84 51.35 -32.48
CA VAL A 21 -33.05 52.09 -32.12
C VAL A 21 -33.23 52.17 -30.59
N LEU A 22 -32.88 51.10 -29.87
CA LEU A 22 -32.91 51.08 -28.40
C LEU A 22 -31.72 51.82 -27.80
N ALA A 23 -30.54 51.66 -28.39
CA ALA A 23 -29.33 52.35 -27.92
C ALA A 23 -29.43 53.88 -28.04
N GLN A 24 -30.28 54.41 -28.91
CA GLN A 24 -30.54 55.85 -29.06
C GLN A 24 -31.59 56.39 -28.08
N ASP A 25 -32.36 55.50 -27.43
CA ASP A 25 -33.44 55.90 -26.52
C ASP A 25 -32.89 56.37 -25.15
N PRO A 26 -33.25 57.57 -24.68
CA PRO A 26 -32.72 58.12 -23.43
C PRO A 26 -33.17 57.34 -22.19
N VAL A 27 -34.38 56.76 -22.21
CA VAL A 27 -34.91 55.94 -21.11
C VAL A 27 -34.19 54.61 -21.07
N PHE A 28 -33.92 54.01 -22.23
CA PHE A 28 -33.15 52.76 -22.33
C PHE A 28 -31.70 52.95 -21.86
N ARG A 29 -31.09 54.10 -22.18
CA ARG A 29 -29.74 54.46 -21.73
C ARG A 29 -29.62 54.66 -20.21
N GLY A 30 -30.70 55.07 -19.55
CA GLY A 30 -30.73 55.28 -18.10
C GLY A 30 -30.79 54.00 -17.27
N LEU A 31 -30.89 52.83 -17.89
CA LEU A 31 -31.03 51.55 -17.19
C LEU A 31 -29.67 51.07 -16.69
N GLY A 32 -29.48 51.10 -15.38
CA GLY A 32 -28.21 50.72 -14.74
C GLY A 32 -27.72 49.31 -15.09
N GLY A 33 -28.64 48.35 -15.30
CA GLY A 33 -28.28 46.97 -15.65
C GLY A 33 -27.75 46.78 -17.08
N LEU A 34 -27.90 47.79 -17.94
CA LEU A 34 -27.45 47.78 -19.34
C LEU A 34 -26.33 48.79 -19.62
N SER A 35 -26.15 49.78 -18.73
CA SER A 35 -25.15 50.84 -18.85
C SER A 35 -23.76 50.40 -19.38
N PRO A 36 -23.10 49.35 -18.85
CA PRO A 36 -21.78 48.93 -19.32
C PRO A 36 -21.77 48.28 -20.72
N PHE A 37 -22.94 47.92 -21.26
CA PHE A 37 -23.08 47.20 -22.52
C PHE A 37 -23.59 48.08 -23.68
N LEU A 38 -23.94 49.33 -23.40
CA LEU A 38 -24.49 50.28 -24.38
C LEU A 38 -23.42 50.85 -25.33
N ASP A 39 -22.20 51.09 -24.84
CA ASP A 39 -21.08 51.57 -25.67
C ASP A 39 -20.59 50.51 -26.66
N PRO A 40 -20.33 49.25 -26.25
CA PRO A 40 -20.01 48.18 -27.19
C PRO A 40 -21.25 47.70 -27.98
N ARG A 41 -22.47 48.13 -27.61
CA ARG A 41 -23.76 47.66 -28.14
C ARG A 41 -23.86 46.13 -28.19
N ARG A 42 -23.21 45.46 -27.25
CA ARG A 42 -23.11 44.01 -27.20
C ARG A 42 -23.19 43.52 -25.78
N LEU A 43 -24.12 42.60 -25.56
CA LEU A 43 -24.23 41.84 -24.33
C LEU A 43 -23.39 40.56 -24.45
N PRO A 44 -22.78 40.09 -23.35
CA PRO A 44 -22.09 38.81 -23.34
C PRO A 44 -23.04 37.66 -23.69
N SER A 45 -22.50 36.56 -24.22
CA SER A 45 -23.26 35.34 -24.57
C SER A 45 -23.99 34.73 -23.36
N VAL A 46 -23.48 34.99 -22.16
CA VAL A 46 -24.18 34.75 -20.90
C VAL A 46 -24.73 36.09 -20.40
N PRO A 47 -25.98 36.43 -20.73
CA PRO A 47 -26.52 37.72 -20.34
C PRO A 47 -26.70 37.79 -18.81
N PRO A 48 -26.28 38.89 -18.16
CA PRO A 48 -26.49 39.06 -16.73
C PRO A 48 -27.99 39.21 -16.42
N ALA A 49 -28.41 38.70 -15.26
CA ALA A 49 -29.83 38.75 -14.84
C ALA A 49 -30.36 40.20 -14.82
N SER A 50 -29.51 41.15 -14.40
CA SER A 50 -29.81 42.58 -14.39
C SER A 50 -30.13 43.16 -15.77
N ALA A 51 -29.57 42.62 -16.85
CA ALA A 51 -29.85 43.07 -18.21
C ALA A 51 -31.27 42.66 -18.64
N LEU A 52 -31.67 41.41 -18.40
CA LEU A 52 -33.02 40.95 -18.71
C LEU A 52 -34.08 41.68 -17.89
N GLU A 53 -33.83 41.89 -16.59
CA GLU A 53 -34.73 42.65 -15.71
C GLU A 53 -34.86 44.11 -16.18
N SER A 54 -33.75 44.72 -16.61
CA SER A 54 -33.76 46.08 -17.17
C SER A 54 -34.58 46.18 -18.46
N VAL A 55 -34.43 45.22 -19.38
CA VAL A 55 -35.23 45.19 -20.63
C VAL A 55 -36.72 44.98 -20.33
N ARG A 56 -37.07 44.12 -19.37
CA ARG A 56 -38.47 43.94 -18.94
C ARG A 56 -39.06 45.17 -18.28
N ALA A 57 -38.30 45.80 -17.39
CA ALA A 57 -38.70 47.05 -16.76
C ALA A 57 -38.91 48.15 -17.81
N TYR A 58 -38.04 48.20 -18.82
CA TYR A 58 -38.18 49.12 -19.95
C TYR A 58 -39.45 48.87 -20.77
N ILE A 59 -39.72 47.63 -21.16
CA ILE A 59 -40.93 47.27 -21.92
C ILE A 59 -42.19 47.62 -21.12
N SER A 60 -42.22 47.27 -19.83
CA SER A 60 -43.34 47.58 -18.93
C SER A 60 -43.54 49.09 -18.77
N PHE A 61 -42.46 49.86 -18.57
CA PHE A 61 -42.53 51.32 -18.48
C PHE A 61 -43.02 51.96 -19.79
N ARG A 62 -42.48 51.53 -20.93
CA ARG A 62 -42.83 52.06 -22.25
C ARG A 62 -44.25 51.71 -22.69
N ALA A 63 -44.82 50.61 -22.20
CA ALA A 63 -46.22 50.25 -22.45
C ALA A 63 -47.21 51.29 -21.88
N HIS A 64 -46.82 52.03 -20.86
CA HIS A 64 -47.66 53.01 -20.18
C HIS A 64 -47.20 54.47 -20.35
N ALA A 65 -46.09 54.70 -21.06
CA ALA A 65 -45.51 56.03 -21.24
C ALA A 65 -46.18 56.82 -22.39
N GLN A 66 -46.33 58.14 -22.21
CA GLN A 66 -46.65 59.08 -23.28
C GLN A 66 -45.45 59.99 -23.58
N PRO A 67 -45.16 60.28 -24.87
CA PRO A 67 -45.85 59.80 -26.07
C PRO A 67 -45.61 58.29 -26.32
N GLN A 68 -46.54 57.66 -27.05
CA GLN A 68 -46.45 56.23 -27.33
C GLN A 68 -45.16 55.88 -28.09
N PRO A 69 -44.48 54.80 -27.72
CA PRO A 69 -43.27 54.35 -28.41
C PRO A 69 -43.57 53.96 -29.85
N SER A 70 -42.58 54.13 -30.73
CA SER A 70 -42.72 53.69 -32.13
C SER A 70 -42.78 52.15 -32.21
N ALA A 71 -43.52 51.63 -33.20
CA ALA A 71 -43.64 50.19 -33.40
C ALA A 71 -42.27 49.49 -33.58
N ALA A 72 -41.32 50.16 -34.25
CA ALA A 72 -39.96 49.66 -34.42
C ALA A 72 -39.19 49.54 -33.09
N LEU A 73 -39.43 50.46 -32.15
CA LEU A 73 -38.79 50.44 -30.84
C LEU A 73 -39.37 49.34 -29.94
N VAL A 74 -40.68 49.11 -30.00
CA VAL A 74 -41.33 48.01 -29.29
C VAL A 74 -40.88 46.66 -29.85
N ALA A 75 -40.85 46.50 -31.18
CA ALA A 75 -40.36 45.30 -31.83
C ALA A 75 -38.91 44.98 -31.44
N ALA A 76 -38.03 45.99 -31.50
CA ALA A 76 -36.63 45.84 -31.10
C ALA A 76 -36.48 45.42 -29.62
N ALA A 77 -37.31 45.94 -28.72
CA ALA A 77 -37.27 45.57 -27.30
C ALA A 77 -37.73 44.12 -27.07
N CYS A 78 -38.79 43.69 -27.75
CA CYS A 78 -39.31 42.32 -27.69
C CYS A 78 -38.33 41.30 -28.30
N GLU A 79 -37.69 41.65 -29.42
CA GLU A 79 -36.64 40.81 -30.04
C GLU A 79 -35.44 40.66 -29.10
N LEU A 80 -34.99 41.76 -28.47
CA LEU A 80 -33.90 41.72 -27.51
C LEU A 80 -34.26 40.88 -26.27
N GLU A 81 -35.47 41.01 -25.73
CA GLU A 81 -35.94 40.16 -24.62
C GLU A 81 -35.91 38.68 -25.00
N SER A 82 -36.41 38.34 -26.19
CA SER A 82 -36.47 36.97 -26.68
C SER A 82 -35.06 36.38 -26.82
N ALA A 83 -34.13 37.12 -27.41
CA ALA A 83 -32.72 36.71 -27.53
C ALA A 83 -32.05 36.48 -26.17
N LEU A 84 -32.36 37.31 -25.16
CA LEU A 84 -31.83 37.14 -23.80
C LEU A 84 -32.40 35.89 -23.11
N ILE A 85 -33.68 35.58 -23.31
CA ILE A 85 -34.32 34.37 -22.77
C ILE A 85 -33.72 33.12 -23.40
N GLU A 86 -33.56 33.10 -24.72
CA GLU A 86 -32.99 31.96 -25.46
C GLU A 86 -31.53 31.69 -25.04
N ALA A 87 -30.71 32.74 -24.97
CA ALA A 87 -29.33 32.62 -24.53
C ALA A 87 -29.23 32.07 -23.09
N ARG A 88 -30.14 32.47 -22.19
CA ARG A 88 -30.16 31.97 -20.82
C ARG A 88 -30.56 30.49 -20.74
N ARG A 89 -31.57 30.08 -21.52
CA ARG A 89 -31.99 28.67 -21.61
C ARG A 89 -30.87 27.77 -22.10
N GLY A 90 -30.16 28.17 -23.16
CA GLY A 90 -29.01 27.40 -23.67
C GLY A 90 -27.88 27.26 -22.64
N ASN A 91 -27.67 28.29 -21.81
CA ASN A 91 -26.71 28.22 -20.71
C ASN A 91 -27.17 27.26 -19.61
N ASP A 92 -28.44 27.30 -19.21
CA ASP A 92 -29.00 26.39 -18.20
C ASP A 92 -28.91 24.92 -18.67
N GLU A 93 -29.20 24.64 -19.94
CA GLU A 93 -29.01 23.32 -20.55
C GLU A 93 -27.54 22.87 -20.53
N THR A 94 -26.62 23.79 -20.82
CA THR A 94 -25.18 23.52 -20.79
C THR A 94 -24.71 23.21 -19.36
N ILE A 95 -25.18 23.97 -18.37
CA ILE A 95 -24.87 23.76 -16.95
C ILE A 95 -25.40 22.40 -16.49
N LEU A 96 -26.65 22.06 -16.84
CA LEU A 96 -27.24 20.75 -16.53
C LEU A 96 -26.45 19.60 -17.16
N GLY A 97 -26.00 19.76 -18.41
CA GLY A 97 -25.12 18.79 -19.07
C GLY A 97 -23.78 18.60 -18.34
N ILE A 98 -23.18 19.69 -17.87
CA ILE A 98 -21.94 19.65 -17.07
C ILE A 98 -22.19 18.92 -15.73
N LEU A 99 -23.25 19.27 -15.01
CA LEU A 99 -23.61 18.65 -13.74
C LEU A 99 -23.84 17.15 -13.89
N THR A 100 -24.58 16.74 -14.92
CA THR A 100 -24.83 15.32 -15.23
C THR A 100 -23.52 14.57 -15.49
N ARG A 101 -22.58 15.18 -16.22
CA ARG A 101 -21.26 14.58 -16.47
C ARG A 101 -20.41 14.48 -15.20
N ILE A 102 -20.49 15.47 -14.30
CA ILE A 102 -19.81 15.42 -13.00
C ILE A 102 -20.40 14.28 -12.15
N GLU A 103 -21.72 14.19 -12.07
CA GLU A 103 -22.42 13.13 -11.33
C GLU A 103 -22.03 11.74 -11.84
N GLN A 104 -22.06 11.51 -13.16
CA GLN A 104 -21.59 10.25 -13.75
C GLN A 104 -20.13 9.92 -13.41
N ARG A 105 -19.26 10.94 -13.32
CA ARG A 105 -17.85 10.73 -12.92
C ARG A 105 -17.75 10.37 -11.44
N MET A 106 -18.53 11.01 -10.56
CA MET A 106 -18.55 10.70 -9.13
C MET A 106 -19.04 9.28 -8.89
N THR A 107 -20.13 8.85 -9.52
CA THR A 107 -20.65 7.47 -9.39
C THR A 107 -19.62 6.43 -9.84
N ARG A 108 -18.88 6.70 -10.93
CA ARG A 108 -17.79 5.80 -11.37
C ARG A 108 -16.62 5.77 -10.39
N MET A 109 -16.32 6.88 -9.71
CA MET A 109 -15.28 6.90 -8.68
C MET A 109 -15.71 6.09 -7.46
N GLU A 110 -16.95 6.24 -7.01
CA GLU A 110 -17.51 5.45 -5.90
C GLU A 110 -17.44 3.95 -6.18
N GLN A 111 -17.85 3.51 -7.38
CA GLN A 111 -17.75 2.10 -7.78
C GLN A 111 -16.30 1.59 -7.76
N ARG A 112 -15.34 2.39 -8.21
CA ARG A 112 -13.91 2.02 -8.18
C ARG A 112 -13.36 1.94 -6.76
N ILE A 113 -13.85 2.78 -5.86
CA ILE A 113 -13.49 2.76 -4.46
C ILE A 113 -14.05 1.49 -3.81
N GLU A 114 -15.33 1.20 -4.01
CA GLU A 114 -16.01 0.03 -3.46
C GLU A 114 -15.30 -1.27 -3.87
N THR A 115 -15.12 -1.46 -5.18
CA THR A 115 -14.37 -2.62 -5.72
C THR A 115 -12.92 -2.68 -5.23
N GLY A 116 -12.30 -1.53 -4.99
CA GLY A 116 -10.98 -1.46 -4.38
C GLY A 116 -10.98 -1.96 -2.93
N PHE A 117 -11.98 -1.59 -2.14
CA PHE A 117 -12.15 -2.05 -0.76
C PHE A 117 -12.42 -3.55 -0.69
N GLU A 118 -13.33 -4.07 -1.52
CA GLU A 118 -13.60 -5.52 -1.59
C GLU A 118 -12.34 -6.34 -1.91
N ALA A 119 -11.50 -5.84 -2.83
CA ALA A 119 -10.25 -6.50 -3.18
C ALA A 119 -9.24 -6.47 -2.02
N VAL A 120 -9.19 -5.37 -1.27
CA VAL A 120 -8.34 -5.25 -0.08
C VAL A 120 -8.82 -6.20 1.01
N GLU A 121 -10.12 -6.25 1.29
CA GLU A 121 -10.72 -7.14 2.29
C GLU A 121 -10.43 -8.62 1.96
N THR A 122 -10.59 -9.00 0.69
CA THR A 122 -10.24 -10.34 0.21
C THR A 122 -8.76 -10.68 0.46
N ARG A 123 -7.85 -9.72 0.20
CA ARG A 123 -6.42 -9.91 0.44
C ARG A 123 -6.09 -10.02 1.93
N PHE A 124 -6.77 -9.26 2.78
CA PHE A 124 -6.63 -9.37 4.23
C PHE A 124 -7.07 -10.74 4.73
N GLY A 125 -8.23 -11.24 4.31
CA GLY A 125 -8.68 -12.58 4.67
C GLY A 125 -7.70 -13.67 4.24
N ALA A 126 -7.14 -13.59 3.03
CA ALA A 126 -6.11 -14.52 2.57
C ALA A 126 -4.80 -14.45 3.40
N LEU A 127 -4.45 -13.27 3.89
CA LEU A 127 -3.31 -13.04 4.79
C LEU A 127 -3.57 -13.66 6.17
N GLU A 128 -4.77 -13.50 6.72
CA GLU A 128 -5.17 -14.12 7.98
C GLU A 128 -5.11 -15.65 7.90
N ASP A 129 -5.62 -16.25 6.82
CA ASP A 129 -5.53 -17.68 6.57
C ASP A 129 -4.07 -18.17 6.45
N ALA A 130 -3.23 -17.40 5.77
CA ALA A 130 -1.81 -17.72 5.64
C ALA A 130 -1.09 -17.65 6.98
N ALA A 131 -1.41 -16.63 7.81
CA ALA A 131 -0.88 -16.48 9.16
C ALA A 131 -1.33 -17.63 10.07
N ALA A 132 -2.60 -18.05 10.00
CA ALA A 132 -3.10 -19.19 10.75
C ALA A 132 -2.36 -20.50 10.39
N LYS A 133 -2.13 -20.74 9.09
CA LYS A 133 -1.35 -21.90 8.62
C LYS A 133 0.11 -21.85 9.09
N LEU A 134 0.72 -20.66 9.12
CA LEU A 134 2.08 -20.48 9.62
C LEU A 134 2.16 -20.80 11.11
N ASN A 135 1.23 -20.28 11.93
CA ASN A 135 1.15 -20.58 13.35
C ASN A 135 1.02 -22.09 13.60
N GLN A 136 0.12 -22.76 12.87
CA GLN A 136 -0.05 -24.21 13.00
C GLN A 136 1.24 -24.99 12.67
N LYS A 137 2.00 -24.55 11.65
CA LYS A 137 3.31 -25.15 11.32
C LYS A 137 4.34 -24.90 12.41
N ILE A 138 4.38 -23.69 12.97
CA ILE A 138 5.28 -23.34 14.08
C ILE A 138 5.01 -24.25 15.27
N ASP A 139 3.74 -24.43 15.64
CA ASP A 139 3.35 -25.32 16.73
C ASP A 139 3.82 -26.75 16.44
N GLN A 140 3.53 -27.30 15.26
CA GLN A 140 3.98 -28.64 14.86
C GLN A 140 5.51 -28.80 14.93
N HIS A 141 6.26 -27.78 14.53
CA HIS A 141 7.72 -27.79 14.64
C HIS A 141 8.20 -27.73 16.09
N GLY A 142 7.50 -27.00 16.97
CA GLY A 142 7.71 -27.01 18.42
C GLY A 142 7.56 -28.42 18.98
N TRP A 143 6.40 -29.05 18.75
CA TRP A 143 6.12 -30.42 19.19
C TRP A 143 7.17 -31.44 18.72
N ARG A 144 7.61 -31.35 17.45
CA ARG A 144 8.66 -32.23 16.90
C ARG A 144 10.02 -32.00 17.55
N ARG A 145 10.37 -30.76 17.88
CA ARG A 145 11.61 -30.44 18.59
C ARG A 145 11.58 -31.06 19.99
N ASP A 146 10.47 -30.88 20.71
CA ASP A 146 10.31 -31.39 22.07
C ASP A 146 10.36 -32.92 22.09
N GLU A 147 9.73 -33.59 21.12
CA GLU A 147 9.80 -35.04 20.94
C GLU A 147 11.23 -35.52 20.64
N TYR A 148 11.95 -34.81 19.76
CA TYR A 148 13.34 -35.12 19.45
C TYR A 148 14.24 -34.94 20.68
N GLU A 149 14.07 -33.87 21.44
CA GLU A 149 14.83 -33.63 22.67
C GLU A 149 14.52 -34.67 23.74
N ALA A 150 13.25 -35.08 23.88
CA ALA A 150 12.87 -36.16 24.80
C ALA A 150 13.49 -37.51 24.41
N ARG A 151 13.55 -37.83 23.11
CA ARG A 151 14.07 -39.13 22.60
C ARG A 151 15.60 -39.17 22.52
N ALA A 152 16.24 -38.10 22.04
CA ALA A 152 17.67 -38.04 21.78
C ALA A 152 18.46 -37.33 22.90
N GLY A 153 17.82 -36.54 23.75
CA GLY A 153 18.46 -35.82 24.86
C GLY A 153 19.21 -36.74 25.83
N PRO A 154 18.61 -37.85 26.31
CA PRO A 154 19.30 -38.76 27.24
C PRO A 154 20.54 -39.42 26.61
N SER A 155 20.45 -39.86 25.36
CA SER A 155 21.57 -40.52 24.66
C SER A 155 22.68 -39.53 24.29
N THR A 156 22.32 -38.32 23.88
CA THR A 156 23.27 -37.25 23.56
C THR A 156 24.00 -36.77 24.81
N ARG A 157 23.28 -36.58 25.92
CA ARG A 157 23.86 -36.24 27.23
C ARG A 157 24.75 -37.37 27.77
N ALA A 158 24.31 -38.62 27.65
CA ALA A 158 25.11 -39.79 28.03
C ALA A 158 26.39 -39.94 27.17
N ASN A 159 26.31 -39.66 25.86
CA ASN A 159 27.48 -39.67 24.99
C ASN A 159 28.46 -38.55 25.35
N GLN A 160 27.98 -37.33 25.62
CA GLN A 160 28.83 -36.24 26.10
C GLN A 160 29.56 -36.61 27.40
N LEU A 161 28.86 -37.18 28.39
CA LEU A 161 29.47 -37.64 29.64
C LEU A 161 30.50 -38.75 29.40
N ARG A 162 30.24 -39.70 28.48
CA ARG A 162 31.20 -40.74 28.10
C ARG A 162 32.44 -40.17 27.42
N HIS A 163 32.30 -39.12 26.60
CA HIS A 163 33.44 -38.46 25.98
C HIS A 163 34.27 -37.66 26.99
N GLN A 164 33.64 -37.05 28.00
CA GLN A 164 34.35 -36.45 29.13
C GLN A 164 35.09 -37.51 29.97
N GLY A 165 34.45 -38.63 30.31
CA GLY A 165 35.08 -39.71 31.08
C GLY A 165 36.21 -40.45 30.34
N LYS A 166 36.19 -40.49 29.00
CA LYS A 166 37.28 -41.07 28.19
C LYS A 166 38.54 -40.20 28.15
N GLN A 167 38.49 -38.93 28.54
CA GLN A 167 39.66 -38.05 28.56
C GLN A 167 40.57 -38.23 29.79
N HIS A 168 40.30 -39.18 30.68
CA HIS A 168 41.01 -39.29 31.97
C HIS A 168 41.85 -40.57 32.19
N TRP A 169 42.04 -41.42 31.15
CA TRP A 169 43.05 -42.49 31.23
C TRP A 169 44.43 -41.92 30.89
N LEU A 170 44.95 -41.09 31.78
CA LEU A 170 46.36 -40.70 31.76
C LEU A 170 47.19 -41.89 32.26
N PRO A 171 48.21 -42.35 31.51
CA PRO A 171 49.08 -43.40 32.00
C PRO A 171 49.82 -42.89 33.25
N VAL A 172 49.42 -43.40 34.41
CA VAL A 172 50.10 -43.09 35.67
C VAL A 172 51.37 -43.94 35.73
N PRO A 173 52.55 -43.33 35.98
CA PRO A 173 53.78 -44.08 36.23
C PRO A 173 53.57 -45.06 37.37
N SER A 174 54.08 -46.28 37.24
CA SER A 174 54.11 -47.21 38.35
C SER A 174 54.82 -46.58 39.55
N HIS A 175 54.22 -46.73 40.73
CA HIS A 175 54.82 -46.33 42.00
C HIS A 175 56.04 -47.19 42.38
N LEU A 176 56.24 -48.34 41.73
CA LEU A 176 57.33 -49.28 42.00
C LEU A 176 58.55 -49.06 41.10
N SER A 177 58.33 -48.75 39.82
CA SER A 177 59.41 -48.66 38.82
C SER A 177 59.54 -47.29 38.16
N GLY A 178 58.58 -46.38 38.37
CA GLY A 178 58.51 -45.10 37.66
C GLY A 178 58.21 -45.21 36.16
N GLN A 179 57.98 -46.42 35.64
CA GLN A 179 57.69 -46.66 34.24
C GLN A 179 56.18 -46.64 33.99
N THR A 180 55.77 -46.10 32.85
CA THR A 180 54.38 -46.05 32.38
C THR A 180 54.02 -47.22 31.45
N VAL A 181 55.01 -48.02 31.05
CA VAL A 181 54.88 -49.12 30.09
C VAL A 181 55.67 -50.34 30.57
N PRO A 182 55.09 -51.55 30.59
CA PRO A 182 55.81 -52.77 30.95
C PRO A 182 56.89 -53.12 29.92
N VAL A 183 57.97 -53.75 30.39
CA VAL A 183 59.09 -54.18 29.53
C VAL A 183 58.61 -55.14 28.43
N GLY A 184 58.75 -54.72 27.18
CA GLY A 184 58.35 -55.47 25.97
C GLY A 184 57.07 -54.98 25.29
N LEU A 185 56.37 -53.98 25.84
CA LEU A 185 55.26 -53.31 25.15
C LEU A 185 55.74 -52.01 24.50
N GLU A 186 55.45 -51.81 23.21
CA GLU A 186 55.85 -50.62 22.46
C GLU A 186 54.98 -49.39 22.77
N LYS A 187 53.77 -49.59 23.32
CA LYS A 187 52.78 -48.53 23.54
C LYS A 187 52.17 -48.60 24.94
N PRO A 188 51.92 -47.45 25.59
CA PRO A 188 51.18 -47.39 26.83
C PRO A 188 49.75 -47.88 26.62
N ILE A 189 49.23 -48.60 27.62
CA ILE A 189 47.86 -49.10 27.65
C ILE A 189 46.92 -47.92 27.91
N LYS A 190 45.95 -47.72 27.02
CA LYS A 190 45.04 -46.55 27.05
C LYS A 190 43.60 -46.93 27.36
N SER A 191 43.28 -48.22 27.35
CA SER A 191 41.93 -48.72 27.59
C SER A 191 41.92 -50.11 28.22
N ILE A 192 40.80 -50.47 28.84
CA ILE A 192 40.54 -51.82 29.34
C ILE A 192 40.59 -52.86 28.20
N THR A 193 40.21 -52.47 26.98
CA THR A 193 40.26 -53.34 25.80
C THR A 193 41.70 -53.73 25.46
N ASP A 194 42.64 -52.80 25.61
CA ASP A 194 44.06 -53.07 25.38
C ASP A 194 44.58 -54.12 26.37
N ILE A 195 44.15 -54.05 27.64
CA ILE A 195 44.49 -55.04 28.68
C ILE A 195 43.95 -56.43 28.33
N LYS A 196 42.69 -56.50 27.89
CA LYS A 196 42.04 -57.78 27.50
C LYS A 196 42.69 -58.45 26.30
N ASN A 197 43.32 -57.66 25.42
CA ASN A 197 43.98 -58.14 24.21
C ASN A 197 45.48 -58.40 24.41
N LEU A 198 46.02 -58.23 25.63
CA LEU A 198 47.41 -58.57 25.93
C LEU A 198 47.61 -60.08 25.85
N SER A 199 48.77 -60.50 25.33
CA SER A 199 49.20 -61.89 25.50
C SER A 199 49.34 -62.21 27.00
N PRO A 200 49.14 -63.48 27.41
CA PRO A 200 49.25 -63.86 28.82
C PRO A 200 50.58 -63.43 29.47
N ALA A 201 51.69 -63.51 28.73
CA ALA A 201 53.00 -63.07 29.19
C ALA A 201 53.09 -61.54 29.39
N HIS A 202 52.49 -60.74 28.49
CA HIS A 202 52.46 -59.29 28.65
C HIS A 202 51.47 -58.83 29.73
N PHE A 203 50.40 -59.58 29.96
CA PHE A 203 49.45 -59.33 31.04
C PHE A 203 50.09 -59.53 32.42
N ILE A 204 50.87 -60.60 32.61
CA ILE A 204 51.62 -60.84 33.85
C ILE A 204 52.60 -59.70 34.12
N ARG A 205 53.40 -59.30 33.13
CA ARG A 205 54.34 -58.18 33.26
C ARG A 205 53.65 -56.84 33.53
N TRP A 206 52.48 -56.61 32.93
CA TRP A 206 51.68 -55.43 33.22
C TRP A 206 51.18 -55.42 34.67
N ARG A 207 50.72 -56.56 35.19
CA ARG A 207 50.32 -56.70 36.60
C ARG A 207 51.49 -56.44 37.54
N GLU A 208 52.65 -57.04 37.27
CA GLU A 208 53.89 -56.82 38.03
C GLU A 208 54.29 -55.35 38.05
N LEU A 209 54.19 -54.66 36.91
CA LEU A 209 54.51 -53.23 36.81
C LEU A 209 53.72 -52.41 37.83
N TYR A 210 52.45 -52.73 38.06
CA TYR A 210 51.56 -52.00 38.97
C TYR A 210 51.41 -52.65 40.35
N GLY A 211 52.20 -53.68 40.66
CA GLY A 211 52.14 -54.38 41.96
C GLY A 211 50.86 -55.19 42.18
N ILE A 212 50.16 -55.56 41.11
CA ILE A 212 48.90 -56.30 41.15
C ILE A 212 49.22 -57.80 41.29
N GLY A 213 49.41 -58.27 42.54
CA GLY A 213 49.67 -59.68 42.85
C GLY A 213 48.58 -60.63 42.31
N GLU A 214 48.89 -61.92 42.13
CA GLU A 214 47.89 -62.96 41.83
C GLU A 214 46.72 -62.83 42.80
N LEU A 215 45.52 -62.67 42.25
CA LEU A 215 44.31 -62.88 43.01
C LEU A 215 44.37 -64.33 43.49
N ALA A 216 44.71 -64.53 44.76
CA ALA A 216 44.18 -65.68 45.48
C ALA A 216 42.65 -65.68 45.25
N ASP A 217 42.08 -66.86 45.01
CA ASP A 217 40.67 -67.15 44.75
C ASP A 217 39.69 -66.53 45.77
N ASP A 218 39.53 -65.21 45.79
CA ASP A 218 38.67 -64.52 46.76
C ASP A 218 37.80 -63.43 46.08
N PHE A 219 37.41 -63.69 44.82
CA PHE A 219 36.23 -63.08 44.19
C PHE A 219 35.09 -64.10 44.12
N ASP A 220 34.86 -64.81 45.23
CA ASP A 220 33.60 -65.49 45.50
C ASP A 220 33.16 -65.11 46.91
N SER A 221 32.54 -63.93 47.06
CA SER A 221 31.60 -63.57 48.13
C SER A 221 31.21 -62.09 48.07
N ARG A 222 29.89 -61.85 48.01
CA ARG A 222 29.10 -60.59 48.07
C ARG A 222 28.42 -60.30 46.71
N GLN A 223 27.16 -60.67 46.48
CA GLN A 223 25.94 -60.36 47.27
C GLN A 223 25.94 -58.95 47.86
#